data_AF-A0A9P9YB76-F1
#
_entry.id   AF-A0A9P9YB76-F1
#
_cell.length_a   1.000
_cell.length_b   1.000
_cell.length_c   1.000
_cell.angle_alpha   90.00
_cell.angle_beta   90.00
_cell.angle_gamma   90.00
#
_symmetry.space_group_name_H-M   'P 1'
#
loop_
_entity.id
_entity.type
_entity.pdbx_description
1 polymer ?
#
loop_
_entity_poly.entity_id
_entity_poly.type
_entity_poly.pdbx_seq_one_letter_code
_entity_poly.pdbx_strand_id
1 'polypeptide(L)'
;CRMLALACLDMISELEAVSTLCDFVAMRGYLKHMLDSLGKSSEALCGILQPVPDHLRPLYVYESRMAFLTRMANTGRALGVLSNMRVYDLQPDLKASELKRNEPPTFLPAIDERFRAILLPALALCDAIVNSLGSRNNSAALQVLNFLFAHIDMVEAMLRTATPFMDLGHLQQLAAITNLFARTNTHEVTALEDSLDDSMTSKFLLTTMINDVTPLTGKMDSKKLTAVMHTILNQLKGSIGYYLSQKSIADNLLQQRASLPNISFGPNGKQSYLDLSQRHNEKRSELMQAVFIAEQNLYLLWIHLDFYLRNAVVYANENRNAINESLLDNGNGNVSVLNASQDEILQLKQLLISTFNETFCTQLITASEDYATKCRGFNASLLRRIKALVQFAPVTANGDNSTFIS
;
A
#
# COMPACT_ATOMS: atom_id res chain seq x y z
N CYS A 1 -30.26 7.46 -19.10
CA CYS A 1 -31.04 7.61 -17.85
C CYS A 1 -30.27 7.20 -16.58
N ARG A 2 -29.81 5.95 -16.41
CA ARG A 2 -29.11 5.51 -15.15
C ARG A 2 -27.80 6.24 -14.83
N MET A 3 -26.94 6.49 -15.83
CA MET A 3 -25.69 7.24 -15.65
C MET A 3 -25.94 8.69 -15.24
N LEU A 4 -26.87 9.36 -15.93
CA LEU A 4 -27.27 10.73 -15.60
C LEU A 4 -27.86 10.81 -14.18
N ALA A 5 -28.70 9.85 -13.79
CA ALA A 5 -29.26 9.81 -12.44
C ALA A 5 -28.19 9.62 -11.35
N LEU A 6 -27.19 8.77 -11.58
CA LEU A 6 -26.07 8.59 -10.66
C LEU A 6 -25.17 9.83 -10.59
N ALA A 7 -24.88 10.47 -11.72
CA ALA A 7 -24.12 11.73 -11.76
C ALA A 7 -24.90 12.91 -11.12
N CYS A 8 -26.24 12.92 -11.22
CA CYS A 8 -27.06 13.89 -10.50
C CYS A 8 -27.05 13.62 -8.99
N LEU A 9 -27.14 12.35 -8.57
CA LEU A 9 -26.99 11.98 -7.15
C LEU A 9 -25.59 12.33 -6.62
N ASP A 10 -24.58 12.18 -7.48
CA ASP A 10 -23.20 12.62 -7.22
C ASP A 10 -23.15 14.12 -6.91
N MET A 11 -23.60 14.97 -7.84
CA MET A 11 -23.68 16.42 -7.60
C MET A 11 -24.53 16.80 -6.38
N ILE A 12 -25.67 16.13 -6.15
CA ILE A 12 -26.52 16.43 -4.99
C ILE A 12 -25.80 16.09 -3.69
N SER A 13 -24.96 15.04 -3.68
CA SER A 13 -24.08 14.73 -2.56
C SER A 13 -22.84 15.63 -2.45
N GLU A 14 -22.56 16.53 -3.40
CA GLU A 14 -21.54 17.58 -3.22
C GLU A 14 -22.08 18.80 -2.47
N LEU A 15 -23.40 18.98 -2.44
CA LEU A 15 -24.08 19.98 -1.63
C LEU A 15 -24.17 19.44 -0.19
N GLU A 16 -24.03 20.29 0.84
CA GLU A 16 -23.94 19.98 2.28
C GLU A 16 -25.08 19.11 2.90
N ALA A 17 -25.97 18.55 2.07
CA ALA A 17 -27.01 17.57 2.39
C ALA A 17 -26.51 16.10 2.37
N VAL A 18 -25.19 15.85 2.42
CA VAL A 18 -24.62 14.49 2.35
C VAL A 18 -25.20 13.57 3.42
N SER A 19 -25.32 14.05 4.66
CA SER A 19 -25.83 13.25 5.78
C SER A 19 -27.30 12.84 5.56
N THR A 20 -28.16 13.78 5.18
CA THR A 20 -29.58 13.52 4.96
C THR A 20 -29.84 12.65 3.74
N LEU A 21 -29.05 12.80 2.67
CA LEU A 21 -29.12 11.94 1.49
C LEU A 21 -28.62 10.52 1.81
N CYS A 22 -27.51 10.39 2.55
CA CYS A 22 -26.97 9.10 2.97
C CYS A 22 -27.99 8.32 3.80
N ASP A 23 -28.62 8.99 4.77
CA ASP A 23 -29.65 8.40 5.64
C ASP A 23 -30.87 7.97 4.82
N PHE A 24 -31.35 8.82 3.90
CA PHE A 24 -32.46 8.49 3.03
C PHE A 24 -32.18 7.27 2.13
N VAL A 25 -30.99 7.21 1.53
CA VAL A 25 -30.56 6.12 0.64
C VAL A 25 -30.38 4.82 1.41
N ALA A 26 -29.86 4.87 2.64
CA ALA A 26 -29.73 3.72 3.52
C ALA A 26 -31.11 3.22 4.00
N MET A 27 -31.97 4.11 4.50
CA MET A 27 -33.28 3.77 5.06
C MET A 27 -34.24 3.15 4.05
N ARG A 28 -34.19 3.59 2.79
CA ARG A 28 -35.08 3.08 1.72
C ARG A 28 -34.55 1.83 1.01
N GLY A 29 -33.45 1.25 1.46
CA GLY A 29 -32.89 0.01 0.89
C GLY A 29 -32.20 0.19 -0.47
N TYR A 30 -32.07 1.42 -0.97
CA TYR A 30 -31.38 1.70 -2.24
C TYR A 30 -29.90 1.32 -2.18
N LEU A 31 -29.25 1.48 -1.02
CA LEU A 31 -27.87 1.02 -0.81
C LEU A 31 -27.74 -0.49 -1.07
N LYS A 32 -28.67 -1.32 -0.58
CA LYS A 32 -28.63 -2.78 -0.83
C LYS A 32 -28.72 -3.08 -2.33
N HIS A 33 -29.65 -2.45 -3.04
CA HIS A 33 -29.78 -2.62 -4.48
C HIS A 33 -28.53 -2.15 -5.26
N MET A 34 -27.88 -1.06 -4.80
CA MET A 34 -26.62 -0.61 -5.38
C MET A 34 -25.48 -1.61 -5.18
N LEU A 35 -25.36 -2.19 -3.99
CA LEU A 35 -24.38 -3.23 -3.66
C LEU A 35 -24.64 -4.52 -4.46
N ASP A 36 -25.88 -4.98 -4.55
CA ASP A 36 -26.26 -6.14 -5.36
C ASP A 36 -25.94 -5.91 -6.84
N SER A 37 -26.19 -4.69 -7.35
CA SER A 37 -25.85 -4.32 -8.72
C SER A 37 -24.34 -4.18 -8.94
N LEU A 38 -23.57 -3.82 -7.91
CA LEU A 38 -22.11 -3.75 -7.97
C LEU A 38 -21.52 -5.15 -8.09
N GLY A 39 -21.97 -6.10 -7.26
CA GLY A 39 -21.52 -7.50 -7.35
C GLY A 39 -21.80 -8.11 -8.73
N LYS A 40 -23.00 -7.86 -9.29
CA LYS A 40 -23.35 -8.30 -10.65
C LYS A 40 -22.51 -7.66 -11.77
N SER A 41 -21.82 -6.55 -11.50
CA SER A 41 -20.98 -5.88 -12.49
C SER A 41 -19.62 -6.53 -12.69
N SER A 42 -19.19 -7.45 -11.81
CA SER A 42 -17.88 -8.08 -11.88
C SER A 42 -17.58 -8.73 -13.23
N GLU A 43 -18.52 -9.50 -13.79
CA GLU A 43 -18.31 -10.19 -15.08
C GLU A 43 -18.19 -9.21 -16.25
N ALA A 44 -19.04 -8.17 -16.25
CA ALA A 44 -18.98 -7.13 -17.27
C ALA A 44 -17.65 -6.36 -17.20
N LEU A 45 -17.10 -6.12 -16.00
CA LEU A 45 -15.81 -5.47 -15.82
C LEU A 45 -14.64 -6.39 -16.22
N CYS A 46 -14.71 -7.69 -15.96
CA CYS A 46 -13.76 -8.65 -16.52
C CYS A 46 -13.75 -8.62 -18.06
N GLY A 47 -14.92 -8.45 -18.69
CA GLY A 47 -15.05 -8.23 -20.14
C GLY A 47 -14.33 -6.97 -20.63
N ILE A 48 -14.25 -5.91 -19.82
CA ILE A 48 -13.50 -4.69 -20.16
C ILE A 48 -11.98 -4.93 -20.25
N LEU A 49 -11.46 -5.93 -19.53
CA LEU A 49 -10.02 -6.23 -19.52
C LEU A 49 -9.59 -7.14 -20.69
N GLN A 50 -10.51 -7.58 -21.54
CA GLN A 50 -10.19 -8.29 -22.78
C GLN A 50 -9.46 -7.37 -23.78
N PRO A 51 -8.58 -7.89 -24.67
CA PRO A 51 -7.83 -7.06 -25.61
C PRO A 51 -8.70 -6.07 -26.41
N VAL A 52 -9.88 -6.53 -26.84
CA VAL A 52 -10.90 -5.70 -27.49
C VAL A 52 -12.22 -5.86 -26.73
N PRO A 53 -12.63 -4.87 -25.92
CA PRO A 53 -13.92 -4.91 -25.22
C PRO A 53 -15.07 -4.47 -26.14
N ASP A 54 -16.27 -5.01 -25.92
CA ASP A 54 -17.47 -4.66 -26.70
C ASP A 54 -17.83 -3.17 -26.58
N HIS A 55 -17.80 -2.64 -25.36
CA HIS A 55 -18.01 -1.23 -25.05
C HIS A 55 -17.51 -0.88 -23.64
N LEU A 56 -17.19 0.39 -23.38
CA LEU A 56 -16.69 0.84 -22.06
C LEU A 56 -17.80 1.24 -21.07
N ARG A 57 -19.08 1.11 -21.44
CA ARG A 57 -20.21 1.54 -20.60
C ARG A 57 -20.21 0.95 -19.17
N PRO A 58 -19.89 -0.33 -18.94
CA PRO A 58 -19.79 -0.90 -17.60
C PRO A 58 -18.77 -0.20 -16.71
N LEU A 59 -17.63 0.22 -17.29
CA LEU A 59 -16.57 0.94 -16.59
C LEU A 59 -17.07 2.29 -16.07
N TYR A 60 -17.67 3.11 -16.94
CA TYR A 60 -18.18 4.43 -16.53
C TYR A 60 -19.31 4.34 -15.50
N VAL A 61 -20.17 3.32 -15.62
CA VAL A 61 -21.22 3.07 -14.63
C VAL A 61 -20.62 2.63 -13.29
N TYR A 62 -19.56 1.83 -13.31
CA TYR A 62 -18.81 1.45 -12.11
C TYR A 62 -18.16 2.67 -11.45
N GLU A 63 -17.46 3.51 -12.20
CA GLU A 63 -16.82 4.74 -11.69
C GLU A 63 -17.83 5.65 -10.98
N SER A 64 -18.97 5.92 -11.61
CA SER A 64 -20.02 6.76 -11.01
C SER A 64 -20.59 6.15 -9.72
N ARG A 65 -20.71 4.82 -9.65
CA ARG A 65 -21.17 4.12 -8.43
C ARG A 65 -20.13 4.18 -7.33
N MET A 66 -18.86 3.97 -7.68
CA MET A 66 -17.77 4.01 -6.71
C MET A 66 -17.59 5.42 -6.15
N ALA A 67 -17.65 6.46 -6.99
CA ALA A 67 -17.64 7.85 -6.52
C ALA A 67 -18.74 8.11 -5.49
N PHE A 68 -19.97 7.64 -5.76
CA PHE A 68 -21.08 7.74 -4.83
C PHE A 68 -20.86 6.96 -3.53
N LEU A 69 -20.37 5.71 -3.61
CA LEU A 69 -20.04 4.91 -2.43
C LEU A 69 -18.92 5.54 -1.60
N THR A 70 -17.93 6.17 -2.22
CA THR A 70 -16.84 6.89 -1.54
C THR A 70 -17.36 8.05 -0.71
N ARG A 71 -18.39 8.76 -1.18
CA ARG A 71 -19.07 9.78 -0.35
C ARG A 71 -19.92 9.18 0.76
N MET A 72 -20.38 7.94 0.60
CA MET A 72 -21.07 7.16 1.63
C MET A 72 -20.11 6.29 2.47
N ALA A 73 -18.82 6.65 2.57
CA ALA A 73 -17.77 5.83 3.19
C ALA A 73 -18.01 5.43 4.65
N ASN A 74 -18.98 6.03 5.34
CA ASN A 74 -19.45 5.54 6.64
C ASN A 74 -20.01 4.10 6.59
N THR A 75 -20.28 3.56 5.38
CA THR A 75 -20.82 2.22 5.17
C THR A 75 -19.77 1.25 4.63
N GLY A 76 -19.01 0.59 5.52
CA GLY A 76 -18.02 -0.44 5.15
C GLY A 76 -18.57 -1.66 4.39
N ARG A 77 -19.89 -1.78 4.27
CA ARG A 77 -20.62 -2.87 3.59
C ARG A 77 -20.21 -3.08 2.13
N ALA A 78 -19.72 -2.05 1.45
CA ALA A 78 -19.25 -2.17 0.07
C ALA A 78 -18.01 -3.07 -0.06
N LEU A 79 -17.10 -3.06 0.93
CA LEU A 79 -15.85 -3.83 0.88
C LEU A 79 -16.11 -5.34 0.81
N GLY A 80 -17.15 -5.83 1.48
CA GLY A 80 -17.56 -7.24 1.38
C GLY A 80 -17.99 -7.64 -0.03
N VAL A 81 -18.60 -6.73 -0.81
CA VAL A 81 -18.92 -7.00 -2.22
C VAL A 81 -17.64 -6.98 -3.06
N LEU A 82 -16.78 -5.98 -2.86
CA LEU A 82 -15.53 -5.84 -3.62
C LEU A 82 -14.61 -7.05 -3.44
N SER A 83 -14.52 -7.57 -2.21
CA SER A 83 -13.71 -8.76 -1.88
C SER A 83 -14.13 -10.02 -2.66
N ASN A 84 -15.35 -10.04 -3.21
CA ASN A 84 -15.86 -11.17 -4.01
C ASN A 84 -15.77 -10.91 -5.52
N MET A 85 -15.23 -9.76 -5.96
CA MET A 85 -15.15 -9.41 -7.37
C MET A 85 -13.84 -9.89 -7.99
N ARG A 86 -13.92 -10.84 -8.91
CA ARG A 86 -12.76 -11.43 -9.59
C ARG A 86 -12.00 -10.48 -10.53
N VAL A 87 -12.54 -9.28 -10.76
CA VAL A 87 -11.92 -8.31 -11.67
C VAL A 87 -10.56 -7.83 -11.18
N TYR A 88 -10.36 -7.78 -9.86
CA TYR A 88 -9.09 -7.32 -9.27
C TYR A 88 -7.96 -8.35 -9.45
N ASP A 89 -8.31 -9.64 -9.55
CA ASP A 89 -7.35 -10.73 -9.78
C ASP A 89 -6.81 -10.77 -11.21
N LEU A 90 -7.42 -10.01 -12.14
CA LEU A 90 -7.01 -9.92 -13.54
C LEU A 90 -5.96 -8.82 -13.78
N GLN A 91 -5.03 -8.65 -12.84
CA GLN A 91 -3.97 -7.66 -12.97
C GLN A 91 -3.19 -7.87 -14.28
N PRO A 92 -3.06 -6.84 -15.13
CA PRO A 92 -2.29 -6.93 -16.37
C PRO A 92 -0.81 -7.20 -16.11
N ASP A 93 -0.15 -7.90 -17.05
CA ASP A 93 1.30 -8.07 -17.00
C ASP A 93 2.00 -6.71 -17.16
N LEU A 94 2.59 -6.24 -16.06
CA LEU A 94 3.25 -4.95 -15.95
C LEU A 94 4.43 -4.83 -16.93
N LYS A 95 5.17 -5.92 -17.17
CA LYS A 95 6.30 -5.92 -18.11
C LYS A 95 5.83 -5.78 -19.55
N ALA A 96 4.73 -6.44 -19.90
CA ALA A 96 4.12 -6.30 -21.22
C ALA A 96 3.58 -4.87 -21.44
N SER A 97 3.09 -4.21 -20.39
CA SER A 97 2.64 -2.82 -20.44
C SER A 97 3.79 -1.84 -20.67
N GLU A 98 4.95 -2.07 -20.04
CA GLU A 98 6.16 -1.26 -20.24
C GLU A 98 6.64 -1.26 -21.71
N LEU A 99 6.59 -2.43 -22.37
CA LEU A 99 7.01 -2.57 -23.77
C LEU A 99 6.13 -1.80 -24.75
N LYS A 100 4.84 -1.65 -24.45
CA LYS A 100 3.86 -1.00 -25.33
C LYS A 100 3.74 0.52 -25.12
N ARG A 101 4.44 1.08 -24.14
CA ARG A 101 4.33 2.50 -23.76
C ARG A 101 4.66 3.49 -24.89
N ASN A 102 5.52 3.10 -25.82
CA ASN A 102 5.94 3.96 -26.93
C ASN A 102 5.05 3.81 -28.18
N GLU A 103 4.00 3.00 -28.11
CA GLU A 103 3.05 2.87 -29.22
C GLU A 103 2.14 4.11 -29.29
N PRO A 104 1.75 4.55 -30.50
CA PRO A 104 0.87 5.69 -30.65
C PRO A 104 -0.49 5.43 -29.97
N PRO A 105 -1.12 6.48 -29.40
CA PRO A 105 -2.37 6.33 -28.68
C PRO A 105 -3.45 5.75 -29.60
N THR A 106 -4.01 4.62 -29.20
CA THR A 106 -5.14 4.00 -29.87
C THR A 106 -6.46 4.60 -29.37
N PHE A 107 -7.52 4.49 -30.18
CA PHE A 107 -8.85 5.01 -29.79
C PHE A 107 -9.41 4.35 -28.52
N LEU A 108 -8.99 3.12 -28.23
CA LEU A 108 -9.36 2.40 -27.02
C LEU A 108 -8.26 2.59 -25.96
N PRO A 109 -8.61 2.95 -24.71
CA PRO A 109 -7.66 2.98 -23.60
C PRO A 109 -6.99 1.62 -23.44
N ALA A 110 -5.71 1.64 -23.06
CA ALA A 110 -4.94 0.42 -22.88
C ALA A 110 -5.47 -0.41 -21.70
N ILE A 111 -5.16 -1.72 -21.66
CA ILE A 111 -5.70 -2.65 -20.65
C ILE A 111 -5.33 -2.19 -19.24
N ASP A 112 -4.11 -1.70 -19.05
CA ASP A 112 -3.58 -1.13 -17.81
C ASP A 112 -4.35 0.12 -17.37
N GLU A 113 -4.67 1.03 -18.30
CA GLU A 113 -5.50 2.21 -18.00
C GLU A 113 -6.92 1.80 -17.56
N ARG A 114 -7.49 0.79 -18.21
CA ARG A 114 -8.82 0.27 -17.86
C ARG A 114 -8.81 -0.44 -16.51
N PHE A 115 -7.79 -1.25 -16.22
CA PHE A 115 -7.61 -1.88 -14.91
C PHE A 115 -7.43 -0.82 -13.81
N ARG A 116 -6.67 0.24 -14.10
CA ARG A 116 -6.48 1.37 -13.19
C ARG A 116 -7.77 2.11 -12.88
N ALA A 117 -8.60 2.37 -13.89
CA ALA A 117 -9.93 2.93 -13.72
C ALA A 117 -10.88 2.04 -12.90
N ILE A 118 -10.59 0.74 -12.78
CA ILE A 118 -11.34 -0.20 -11.92
C ILE A 118 -10.78 -0.21 -10.49
N LEU A 119 -9.46 -0.30 -10.34
CA LEU A 119 -8.81 -0.47 -9.03
C LEU A 119 -8.78 0.83 -8.21
N LEU A 120 -8.42 1.97 -8.81
CA LEU A 120 -8.27 3.22 -8.05
C LEU A 120 -9.56 3.65 -7.32
N PRO A 121 -10.76 3.56 -7.90
CA PRO A 121 -11.99 3.87 -7.16
C PRO A 121 -12.24 2.96 -5.96
N ALA A 122 -11.81 1.69 -6.01
CA ALA A 122 -11.90 0.76 -4.88
C ALA A 122 -10.93 1.14 -3.76
N LEU A 123 -9.69 1.48 -4.10
CA LEU A 123 -8.69 1.95 -3.13
C LEU A 123 -9.08 3.31 -2.53
N ALA A 124 -9.65 4.22 -3.32
CA ALA A 124 -10.15 5.51 -2.84
C ALA A 124 -11.33 5.34 -1.86
N LEU A 125 -12.22 4.38 -2.11
CA LEU A 125 -13.27 4.01 -1.15
C LEU A 125 -12.67 3.48 0.15
N CYS A 126 -11.66 2.61 0.09
CA CYS A 126 -10.95 2.13 1.29
C CYS A 126 -10.35 3.29 2.08
N ASP A 127 -9.67 4.22 1.40
CA ASP A 127 -9.06 5.40 2.05
C ASP A 127 -10.12 6.29 2.70
N ALA A 128 -11.25 6.52 2.02
CA ALA A 128 -12.38 7.27 2.55
C ALA A 128 -13.02 6.59 3.77
N ILE A 129 -13.13 5.26 3.79
CA ILE A 129 -13.63 4.50 4.94
C ILE A 129 -12.72 4.70 6.17
N VAL A 130 -11.40 4.58 5.99
CA VAL A 130 -10.42 4.80 7.06
C VAL A 130 -10.41 6.27 7.54
N ASN A 131 -10.60 7.23 6.63
CA ASN A 131 -10.70 8.65 6.96
C ASN A 131 -11.98 9.01 7.73
N SER A 132 -13.13 8.49 7.29
CA SER A 132 -14.45 8.89 7.80
C SER A 132 -14.78 8.28 9.15
N LEU A 133 -14.42 7.00 9.38
CA LEU A 133 -14.68 6.30 10.63
C LEU A 133 -13.59 6.52 11.69
N GLY A 134 -12.53 7.25 11.32
CA GLY A 134 -11.41 7.59 12.19
C GLY A 134 -10.44 6.43 12.43
N SER A 135 -9.22 6.79 12.82
CA SER A 135 -8.11 5.85 13.06
C SER A 135 -8.29 4.91 14.26
N ARG A 136 -9.46 4.90 14.93
CA ARG A 136 -9.75 4.05 16.10
C ARG A 136 -10.73 2.90 15.79
N ASN A 137 -11.30 2.87 14.59
CA ASN A 137 -12.30 1.86 14.23
C ASN A 137 -11.64 0.59 13.70
N ASN A 138 -11.40 -0.38 14.59
CA ASN A 138 -10.79 -1.67 14.25
C ASN A 138 -11.55 -2.42 13.15
N SER A 139 -12.88 -2.36 13.19
CA SER A 139 -13.71 -3.04 12.21
C SER A 139 -13.51 -2.49 10.80
N ALA A 140 -13.30 -1.18 10.67
CA ALA A 140 -13.05 -0.54 9.38
C ALA A 140 -11.68 -0.93 8.82
N ALA A 141 -10.63 -0.91 9.65
CA ALA A 141 -9.29 -1.34 9.27
C ALA A 141 -9.27 -2.81 8.83
N LEU A 142 -9.90 -3.70 9.61
CA LEU A 142 -9.99 -5.12 9.28
C LEU A 142 -10.78 -5.38 7.98
N GLN A 143 -11.85 -4.63 7.73
CA GLN A 143 -12.59 -4.76 6.47
C GLN A 143 -11.76 -4.35 5.25
N VAL A 144 -10.93 -3.31 5.37
CA VAL A 144 -10.00 -2.91 4.30
C VAL A 144 -8.93 -3.97 4.10
N LEU A 145 -8.34 -4.48 5.18
CA LEU A 145 -7.36 -5.58 5.11
C LEU A 145 -7.96 -6.83 4.46
N ASN A 146 -9.18 -7.22 4.82
CA ASN A 146 -9.88 -8.36 4.23
C ASN A 146 -10.04 -8.19 2.71
N PHE A 147 -10.36 -6.99 2.23
CA PHE A 147 -10.42 -6.73 0.79
C PHE A 147 -9.05 -6.87 0.12
N LEU A 148 -8.00 -6.29 0.70
CA LEU A 148 -6.64 -6.39 0.16
C LEU A 148 -6.15 -7.85 0.14
N PHE A 149 -6.43 -8.62 1.17
CA PHE A 149 -6.05 -10.03 1.26
C PHE A 149 -6.90 -10.94 0.37
N ALA A 150 -8.16 -10.62 0.13
CA ALA A 150 -8.98 -11.34 -0.85
C ALA A 150 -8.37 -11.27 -2.27
N HIS A 151 -7.55 -10.26 -2.55
CA HIS A 151 -6.84 -10.05 -3.82
C HIS A 151 -5.32 -10.02 -3.63
N ILE A 152 -4.79 -10.91 -2.78
CA ILE A 152 -3.38 -10.93 -2.40
C ILE A 152 -2.43 -11.10 -3.59
N ASP A 153 -2.80 -11.89 -4.60
CA ASP A 153 -1.96 -12.09 -5.80
C ASP A 153 -1.74 -10.78 -6.57
N MET A 154 -2.80 -9.97 -6.68
CA MET A 154 -2.73 -8.62 -7.25
C MET A 154 -1.83 -7.73 -6.39
N VAL A 155 -2.07 -7.69 -5.08
CA VAL A 155 -1.25 -6.90 -4.16
C VAL A 155 0.23 -7.30 -4.24
N GLU A 156 0.54 -8.60 -4.23
CA GLU A 156 1.90 -9.11 -4.31
C GLU A 156 2.55 -8.75 -5.65
N ALA A 157 1.82 -8.89 -6.76
CA ALA A 157 2.29 -8.48 -8.08
C ALA A 157 2.59 -6.97 -8.13
N MET A 158 1.74 -6.13 -7.54
CA MET A 158 1.99 -4.69 -7.44
C MET A 158 3.20 -4.34 -6.57
N LEU A 159 3.32 -4.95 -5.39
CA LEU A 159 4.41 -4.72 -4.44
C LEU A 159 5.77 -5.21 -4.94
N ARG A 160 5.80 -6.31 -5.72
CA ARG A 160 7.05 -6.89 -6.24
C ARG A 160 7.61 -6.11 -7.44
N THR A 161 6.77 -5.36 -8.15
CA THR A 161 7.15 -4.69 -9.40
C THR A 161 7.80 -3.33 -9.16
N ALA A 162 8.65 -3.24 -8.14
CA ALA A 162 9.49 -2.08 -7.89
C ALA A 162 10.57 -1.95 -8.99
N THR A 163 10.15 -1.57 -10.20
CA THR A 163 11.05 -1.28 -11.32
C THR A 163 11.30 0.23 -11.41
N PRO A 164 12.49 0.67 -11.81
CA PRO A 164 12.78 2.08 -12.06
C PRO A 164 12.10 2.61 -13.34
N PHE A 165 11.06 1.96 -13.85
CA PHE A 165 10.37 2.34 -15.08
C PHE A 165 8.84 2.41 -14.93
N MET A 166 8.32 2.42 -13.70
CA MET A 166 6.88 2.53 -13.46
C MET A 166 6.31 3.85 -14.03
N ASP A 167 5.16 3.78 -14.69
CA ASP A 167 4.44 4.98 -15.12
C ASP A 167 3.73 5.65 -13.92
N LEU A 168 3.19 6.86 -14.14
CA LEU A 168 2.48 7.59 -13.10
C LEU A 168 1.34 6.80 -12.46
N GLY A 169 0.55 6.08 -13.25
CA GLY A 169 -0.65 5.46 -12.69
C GLY A 169 -0.39 4.13 -11.98
N HIS A 170 0.63 3.37 -12.36
CA HIS A 170 1.12 2.26 -11.56
C HIS A 170 1.71 2.76 -10.23
N LEU A 171 2.44 3.88 -10.25
CA LEU A 171 2.92 4.53 -9.02
C LEU A 171 1.75 5.00 -8.15
N GLN A 172 0.68 5.54 -8.72
CA GLN A 172 -0.53 5.91 -7.96
C GLN A 172 -1.20 4.71 -7.27
N GLN A 173 -1.33 3.59 -7.99
CA GLN A 173 -1.91 2.38 -7.41
C GLN A 173 -1.03 1.80 -6.30
N LEU A 174 0.29 1.72 -6.52
CA LEU A 174 1.24 1.25 -5.52
C LEU A 174 1.24 2.17 -4.29
N ALA A 175 1.28 3.49 -4.49
CA ALA A 175 1.16 4.47 -3.43
C ALA A 175 -0.11 4.28 -2.59
N ALA A 176 -1.26 4.08 -3.24
CA ALA A 176 -2.53 3.86 -2.55
C ALA A 176 -2.51 2.56 -1.72
N ILE A 177 -2.02 1.44 -2.27
CA ILE A 177 -1.91 0.17 -1.56
C ILE A 177 -0.96 0.28 -0.36
N THR A 178 0.25 0.81 -0.56
CA THR A 178 1.25 0.94 0.51
C THR A 178 0.75 1.89 1.62
N ASN A 179 0.05 2.98 1.25
CA ASN A 179 -0.58 3.87 2.23
C ASN A 179 -1.69 3.18 3.02
N LEU A 180 -2.55 2.39 2.37
CA LEU A 180 -3.60 1.66 3.09
C LEU A 180 -2.99 0.69 4.09
N PHE A 181 -1.98 -0.10 3.71
CA PHE A 181 -1.26 -0.97 4.64
C PHE A 181 -0.63 -0.19 5.79
N ALA A 182 0.05 0.94 5.50
CA ALA A 182 0.65 1.78 6.53
C ALA A 182 -0.38 2.21 7.57
N ARG A 183 -1.53 2.71 7.11
CA ARG A 183 -2.59 3.25 7.97
C ARG A 183 -3.38 2.20 8.74
N THR A 184 -3.64 1.03 8.14
CA THR A 184 -4.35 -0.06 8.83
C THR A 184 -3.46 -0.71 9.87
N ASN A 185 -2.15 -0.86 9.60
CA ASN A 185 -1.20 -1.44 10.56
C ASN A 185 -0.91 -0.54 11.78
N THR A 186 -0.99 0.80 11.64
CA THR A 186 -0.84 1.72 12.78
C THR A 186 -1.87 1.45 13.88
N HIS A 187 -3.12 1.18 13.48
CA HIS A 187 -4.26 1.08 14.39
C HIS A 187 -4.15 -0.12 15.32
N GLU A 188 -3.73 -1.26 14.80
CA GLU A 188 -3.58 -2.47 15.62
C GLU A 188 -2.40 -2.38 16.58
N VAL A 189 -1.27 -1.74 16.23
CA VAL A 189 -0.18 -1.52 17.21
C VAL A 189 -0.65 -0.68 18.39
N THR A 190 -1.43 0.38 18.14
CA THR A 190 -2.00 1.19 19.24
C THR A 190 -3.05 0.43 20.05
N ALA A 191 -3.84 -0.46 19.42
CA ALA A 191 -4.80 -1.29 20.13
C ALA A 191 -4.13 -2.39 20.97
N LEU A 192 -2.98 -2.92 20.51
CA LEU A 192 -2.17 -3.89 21.23
C LEU A 192 -1.48 -3.30 22.46
N GLU A 193 -1.07 -2.02 22.41
CA GLU A 193 -0.59 -1.29 23.60
C GLU A 193 -1.69 -1.15 24.66
N ASP A 194 -2.96 -1.04 24.23
CA ASP A 194 -4.13 -0.92 25.12
C ASP A 194 -4.69 -2.28 25.61
N SER A 195 -4.36 -3.41 24.96
CA SER A 195 -5.00 -4.72 25.18
C SER A 195 -4.03 -5.88 25.41
N LEU A 196 -3.09 -5.71 26.34
CA LEU A 196 -2.14 -6.76 26.77
C LEU A 196 -2.78 -8.05 27.37
N ASP A 197 -4.10 -8.20 27.39
CA ASP A 197 -4.78 -9.40 27.90
C ASP A 197 -5.59 -10.20 26.85
N ASP A 198 -5.79 -9.72 25.61
CA ASP A 198 -6.68 -10.41 24.66
C ASP A 198 -5.93 -11.16 23.53
N SER A 199 -5.71 -12.45 23.78
CA SER A 199 -4.96 -13.46 23.01
C SER A 199 -5.39 -13.64 21.54
N MET A 200 -6.49 -13.06 21.09
CA MET A 200 -7.05 -13.28 19.75
C MET A 200 -6.70 -12.19 18.72
N THR A 201 -6.33 -10.98 19.15
CA THR A 201 -5.99 -9.87 18.26
C THR A 201 -4.57 -9.99 17.71
N SER A 202 -3.65 -10.57 18.50
CA SER A 202 -2.27 -10.91 18.09
C SER A 202 -2.17 -11.90 16.93
N LYS A 203 -3.25 -12.63 16.60
CA LYS A 203 -3.23 -13.65 15.55
C LYS A 203 -3.47 -13.11 14.15
N PHE A 204 -4.06 -11.94 13.95
CA PHE A 204 -4.47 -11.53 12.59
C PHE A 204 -3.39 -10.81 11.79
N LEU A 205 -2.48 -10.09 12.45
CA LEU A 205 -1.46 -9.31 11.74
C LEU A 205 -0.25 -10.09 11.27
N LEU A 206 0.31 -10.95 12.12
CA LEU A 206 1.44 -11.77 11.68
C LEU A 206 0.95 -12.86 10.74
N THR A 207 -0.13 -13.56 11.09
CA THR A 207 -0.61 -14.71 10.34
C THR A 207 -1.11 -14.37 8.93
N THR A 208 -1.61 -13.17 8.60
CA THR A 208 -2.13 -12.96 7.22
C THR A 208 -1.03 -12.54 6.24
N MET A 209 0.00 -11.81 6.69
CA MET A 209 1.22 -11.61 5.88
C MET A 209 2.15 -12.84 5.88
N ILE A 210 2.06 -13.70 6.91
CA ILE A 210 2.95 -14.87 7.09
C ILE A 210 2.29 -16.17 6.62
N ASN A 211 0.98 -16.39 6.72
CA ASN A 211 0.35 -17.64 6.30
C ASN A 211 0.01 -17.73 4.82
N ASP A 212 -0.34 -16.67 4.11
CA ASP A 212 -0.84 -16.83 2.73
C ASP A 212 0.21 -16.79 1.62
N VAL A 213 1.49 -16.62 1.96
CA VAL A 213 2.59 -16.93 1.02
C VAL A 213 2.86 -18.45 0.95
N THR A 214 2.14 -19.31 1.70
CA THR A 214 2.52 -20.74 1.82
C THR A 214 1.47 -21.86 2.00
N PRO A 215 0.14 -21.76 1.83
CA PRO A 215 -0.72 -22.94 1.94
C PRO A 215 -1.28 -23.43 0.58
N LEU A 216 -0.57 -23.21 -0.52
CA LEU A 216 -0.85 -23.92 -1.79
C LEU A 216 0.28 -24.88 -2.24
N THR A 217 1.36 -25.02 -1.48
CA THR A 217 2.51 -25.88 -1.87
C THR A 217 2.91 -26.94 -0.85
N GLY A 218 2.25 -27.00 0.32
CA GLY A 218 2.47 -28.07 1.30
C GLY A 218 3.88 -28.11 1.91
N LYS A 219 4.64 -27.00 1.89
CA LYS A 219 5.96 -26.91 2.54
C LYS A 219 6.01 -25.77 3.55
N MET A 220 6.23 -26.12 4.82
CA MET A 220 6.29 -25.24 5.98
C MET A 220 7.73 -24.74 6.26
N ASP A 221 8.33 -24.00 5.32
CA ASP A 221 9.66 -23.42 5.55
C ASP A 221 9.53 -22.00 6.15
N SER A 222 10.21 -21.76 7.26
CA SER A 222 10.15 -20.58 8.16
C SER A 222 10.55 -19.22 7.58
N LYS A 223 10.72 -19.07 6.25
CA LYS A 223 11.36 -17.92 5.59
C LYS A 223 10.53 -16.62 5.51
N LYS A 224 9.56 -16.42 6.40
CA LYS A 224 8.40 -15.54 6.13
C LYS A 224 8.61 -14.08 6.54
N LEU A 225 9.21 -13.82 7.70
CA LEU A 225 9.49 -12.45 8.17
C LEU A 225 10.53 -11.75 7.30
N THR A 226 11.65 -12.44 7.06
CA THR A 226 12.76 -11.93 6.27
C THR A 226 12.28 -11.57 4.87
N ALA A 227 11.42 -12.38 4.23
CA ALA A 227 10.86 -12.08 2.92
C ALA A 227 10.02 -10.79 2.91
N VAL A 228 9.13 -10.60 3.88
CA VAL A 228 8.31 -9.37 3.98
C VAL A 228 9.21 -8.13 4.16
N MET A 229 10.19 -8.21 5.08
CA MET A 229 11.15 -7.13 5.31
C MET A 229 11.98 -6.82 4.06
N HIS A 230 12.39 -7.85 3.30
CA HIS A 230 13.08 -7.68 2.02
C HIS A 230 12.19 -6.98 1.00
N THR A 231 10.91 -7.33 0.89
CA THR A 231 9.98 -6.69 -0.04
C THR A 231 9.80 -5.20 0.28
N ILE A 232 9.58 -4.85 1.55
CA ILE A 232 9.45 -3.45 2.00
C ILE A 232 10.75 -2.68 1.72
N LEU A 233 11.91 -3.28 2.04
CA LEU A 233 13.22 -2.65 1.80
C LEU A 233 13.53 -2.48 0.31
N ASN A 234 13.18 -3.45 -0.53
CA ASN A 234 13.39 -3.38 -1.96
C ASN A 234 12.51 -2.30 -2.60
N GLN A 235 11.25 -2.18 -2.17
CA GLN A 235 10.39 -1.06 -2.59
C GLN A 235 10.97 0.28 -2.14
N LEU A 236 11.35 0.39 -0.87
CA LEU A 236 11.97 1.60 -0.33
C LEU A 236 13.19 2.05 -1.16
N LYS A 237 14.11 1.12 -1.44
CA LYS A 237 15.29 1.38 -2.27
C LYS A 237 14.91 1.71 -3.71
N GLY A 238 14.00 0.94 -4.30
CA GLY A 238 13.56 1.10 -5.68
C GLY A 238 12.92 2.45 -5.92
N SER A 239 12.06 2.91 -5.00
CA SER A 239 11.39 4.21 -5.07
C SER A 239 12.36 5.38 -4.96
N ILE A 240 13.33 5.33 -4.03
CA ILE A 240 14.38 6.35 -3.94
C ILE A 240 15.32 6.29 -5.16
N GLY A 241 15.68 5.09 -5.63
CA GLY A 241 16.49 4.90 -6.83
C GLY A 241 15.83 5.51 -8.06
N TYR A 242 14.53 5.26 -8.26
CA TYR A 242 13.72 5.86 -9.33
C TYR A 242 13.69 7.38 -9.23
N TYR A 243 13.43 7.91 -8.03
CA TYR A 243 13.44 9.35 -7.81
C TYR A 243 14.75 9.98 -8.25
N LEU A 244 15.88 9.42 -7.80
CA LEU A 244 17.21 9.94 -8.10
C LEU A 244 17.54 9.84 -9.60
N SER A 245 17.16 8.74 -10.27
CA SER A 245 17.44 8.55 -11.70
C SER A 245 16.62 9.49 -12.59
N GLN A 246 15.41 9.87 -12.15
CA GLN A 246 14.47 10.65 -12.95
C GLN A 246 14.44 12.14 -12.60
N LYS A 247 14.98 12.57 -11.44
CA LYS A 247 14.94 13.96 -10.98
C LYS A 247 15.48 14.95 -12.02
N SER A 248 16.60 14.61 -12.67
CA SER A 248 17.23 15.46 -13.69
C SER A 248 16.32 15.73 -14.89
N ILE A 249 15.41 14.81 -15.24
CA ILE A 249 14.44 14.98 -16.32
C ILE A 249 13.44 16.08 -15.94
N ALA A 250 12.94 16.09 -14.71
CA ALA A 250 12.04 17.14 -14.22
C ALA A 250 12.73 18.51 -14.25
N ASP A 251 13.97 18.57 -13.76
CA ASP A 251 14.77 19.80 -13.73
C ASP A 251 15.02 20.33 -15.16
N ASN A 252 15.35 19.46 -16.10
CA ASN A 252 15.54 19.81 -17.51
C ASN A 252 14.25 20.33 -18.15
N LEU A 253 13.10 19.71 -17.90
CA LEU A 253 11.80 20.18 -18.40
C LEU A 253 11.45 21.56 -17.84
N LEU A 254 11.74 21.79 -16.55
CA LEU A 254 11.55 23.08 -15.90
C LEU A 254 12.43 24.16 -16.53
N GLN A 255 13.70 23.84 -16.80
CA GLN A 255 14.65 24.75 -17.43
C GLN A 255 14.26 25.07 -18.88
N GLN A 256 13.85 24.07 -19.66
CA GLN A 256 13.34 24.26 -21.03
C GLN A 256 12.09 25.13 -21.06
N ARG A 257 11.20 24.95 -20.08
CA ARG A 257 10.01 25.80 -19.94
C ARG A 257 10.40 27.25 -19.61
N ALA A 258 11.39 27.44 -18.74
CA ALA A 258 11.85 28.76 -18.30
C ALA A 258 12.64 29.52 -19.39
N SER A 259 13.24 28.81 -20.35
CA SER A 259 13.99 29.42 -21.46
C SER A 259 13.10 29.89 -22.62
N LEU A 260 11.80 29.58 -22.61
CA LEU A 260 10.87 30.09 -23.60
C LEU A 260 10.71 31.62 -23.44
N PRO A 261 10.91 32.41 -24.52
CA PRO A 261 10.89 33.87 -24.43
C PRO A 261 9.51 34.39 -24.00
N ASN A 262 9.47 35.24 -22.98
CA ASN A 262 8.26 35.86 -22.42
C ASN A 262 7.50 36.79 -23.40
N ILE A 263 8.05 37.07 -24.57
CA ILE A 263 7.62 38.20 -25.41
C ILE A 263 7.15 37.65 -26.76
N SER A 264 5.83 37.75 -26.98
CA SER A 264 5.07 37.30 -28.16
C SER A 264 4.90 35.79 -28.31
N PHE A 265 4.07 35.18 -27.45
CA PHE A 265 3.49 33.86 -27.73
C PHE A 265 2.60 33.92 -28.99
N GLY A 266 3.18 33.61 -30.16
CA GLY A 266 2.38 33.09 -31.27
C GLY A 266 1.68 31.79 -30.86
N PRO A 267 0.63 31.34 -31.57
CA PRO A 267 -0.14 30.14 -31.21
C PRO A 267 0.74 28.91 -30.95
N ASN A 268 1.83 28.74 -31.71
CA ASN A 268 2.79 27.65 -31.56
C ASN A 268 3.63 27.73 -30.27
N GLY A 269 4.06 28.94 -29.87
CA GLY A 269 4.82 29.12 -28.63
C GLY A 269 3.98 28.83 -27.39
N LYS A 270 2.70 29.24 -27.43
CA LYS A 270 1.76 28.97 -26.33
C LYS A 270 1.53 27.47 -26.18
N GLN A 271 1.34 26.75 -27.30
CA GLN A 271 1.19 25.30 -27.29
C GLN A 271 2.43 24.62 -26.72
N SER A 272 3.63 24.97 -27.18
CA SER A 272 4.88 24.40 -26.65
C SER A 272 5.06 24.62 -25.15
N TYR A 273 4.68 25.80 -24.64
CA TYR A 273 4.71 26.06 -23.20
C TYR A 273 3.72 25.18 -22.43
N LEU A 274 2.49 25.04 -22.94
CA LEU A 274 1.47 24.18 -22.33
C LEU A 274 1.92 22.72 -22.32
N ASP A 275 2.49 22.22 -23.42
CA ASP A 275 2.97 20.84 -23.54
C ASP A 275 4.16 20.57 -22.60
N LEU A 276 5.10 21.51 -22.48
CA LEU A 276 6.21 21.40 -21.51
C LEU A 276 5.70 21.48 -20.07
N SER A 277 4.74 22.35 -19.79
CA SER A 277 4.12 22.48 -18.47
C SER A 277 3.40 21.19 -18.07
N GLN A 278 2.63 20.60 -18.99
CA GLN A 278 1.96 19.32 -18.77
C GLN A 278 2.99 18.21 -18.48
N ARG A 279 4.00 18.03 -19.34
CA ARG A 279 5.05 17.01 -19.15
C ARG A 279 5.82 17.20 -17.85
N HIS A 280 6.15 18.45 -17.50
CA HIS A 280 6.77 18.76 -16.22
C HIS A 280 5.87 18.38 -15.04
N ASN A 281 4.58 18.72 -15.08
CA ASN A 281 3.64 18.43 -14.00
C ASN A 281 3.42 16.92 -13.82
N GLU A 282 3.28 16.18 -14.93
CA GLU A 282 3.20 14.71 -14.92
C GLU A 282 4.46 14.09 -14.31
N LYS A 283 5.65 14.50 -14.79
CA LYS A 283 6.93 14.01 -14.26
C LYS A 283 7.11 14.36 -12.77
N ARG A 284 6.72 15.57 -12.37
CA ARG A 284 6.75 15.98 -10.95
C ARG A 284 5.79 15.13 -10.11
N SER A 285 4.61 14.80 -10.65
CA SER A 285 3.66 13.91 -9.98
C SER A 285 4.21 12.50 -9.81
N GLU A 286 4.93 11.97 -10.81
CA GLU A 286 5.61 10.67 -10.70
C GLU A 286 6.64 10.68 -9.57
N LEU A 287 7.50 11.70 -9.52
CA LEU A 287 8.51 11.84 -8.49
C LEU A 287 7.89 11.98 -7.10
N MET A 288 6.78 12.71 -6.97
CA MET A 288 6.02 12.81 -5.71
C MET A 288 5.50 11.46 -5.25
N GLN A 289 4.95 10.64 -6.15
CA GLN A 289 4.47 9.31 -5.79
C GLN A 289 5.63 8.39 -5.36
N ALA A 290 6.78 8.46 -6.04
CA ALA A 290 7.95 7.68 -5.65
C ALA A 290 8.45 8.04 -4.24
N VAL A 291 8.56 9.33 -3.92
CA VAL A 291 8.92 9.79 -2.57
C VAL A 291 7.87 9.29 -1.56
N PHE A 292 6.58 9.48 -1.85
CA PHE A 292 5.51 9.03 -0.97
C PHE A 292 5.55 7.51 -0.70
N ILE A 293 5.76 6.68 -1.72
CA ILE A 293 5.92 5.22 -1.55
C ILE A 293 7.10 4.90 -0.65
N ALA A 294 8.23 5.62 -0.78
CA ALA A 294 9.37 5.45 0.09
C ALA A 294 9.04 5.81 1.55
N GLU A 295 8.28 6.89 1.79
CA GLU A 295 7.84 7.28 3.14
C GLU A 295 6.94 6.22 3.77
N GLN A 296 5.95 5.71 3.02
CA GLN A 296 5.05 4.67 3.52
C GLN A 296 5.79 3.36 3.80
N ASN A 297 6.75 2.97 2.94
CA ASN A 297 7.58 1.79 3.18
C ASN A 297 8.51 1.95 4.38
N LEU A 298 9.10 3.14 4.58
CA LEU A 298 9.92 3.41 5.76
C LEU A 298 9.09 3.30 7.05
N TYR A 299 7.85 3.79 7.02
CA TYR A 299 6.92 3.70 8.14
C TYR A 299 6.47 2.27 8.42
N LEU A 300 6.05 1.53 7.39
CA LEU A 300 5.74 0.10 7.50
C LEU A 300 6.90 -0.68 8.08
N LEU A 301 8.12 -0.44 7.58
CA LEU A 301 9.31 -1.09 8.10
C LEU A 301 9.50 -0.81 9.58
N TRP A 302 9.37 0.45 10.01
CA TRP A 302 9.48 0.80 11.43
C TRP A 302 8.44 0.09 12.28
N ILE A 303 7.16 0.11 11.89
CA ILE A 303 6.08 -0.57 12.63
C ILE A 303 6.40 -2.05 12.81
N HIS A 304 6.75 -2.73 11.72
CA HIS A 304 7.01 -4.17 11.77
C HIS A 304 8.27 -4.49 12.58
N LEU A 305 9.33 -3.69 12.45
CA LEU A 305 10.55 -3.88 13.24
C LEU A 305 10.33 -3.57 14.72
N ASP A 306 9.59 -2.52 15.05
CA ASP A 306 9.31 -2.11 16.43
C ASP A 306 8.51 -3.20 17.14
N PHE A 307 7.42 -3.67 16.53
CA PHE A 307 6.65 -4.81 17.04
C PHE A 307 7.54 -6.05 17.17
N TYR A 308 8.24 -6.44 16.11
CA TYR A 308 8.97 -7.71 16.08
C TYR A 308 10.13 -7.73 17.07
N LEU A 309 10.95 -6.68 17.11
CA LEU A 309 12.13 -6.64 17.96
C LEU A 309 11.78 -6.41 19.44
N ARG A 310 10.67 -5.74 19.77
CA ARG A 310 10.19 -5.65 21.15
C ARG A 310 9.59 -6.97 21.62
N ASN A 311 8.77 -7.62 20.80
CA ASN A 311 8.09 -8.85 21.20
C ASN A 311 9.02 -10.07 21.17
N ALA A 312 10.01 -10.11 20.27
CA ALA A 312 11.05 -11.14 20.31
C ALA A 312 11.81 -11.16 21.66
N VAL A 313 12.01 -10.01 22.30
CA VAL A 313 12.64 -9.91 23.64
C VAL A 313 11.72 -10.49 24.73
N VAL A 314 10.43 -10.17 24.69
CA VAL A 314 9.45 -10.62 25.69
C VAL A 314 9.30 -12.14 25.64
N TYR A 315 9.11 -12.71 24.45
CA TYR A 315 8.98 -14.17 24.26
C TYR A 315 10.29 -14.91 24.57
N ALA A 316 11.46 -14.33 24.26
CA ALA A 316 12.73 -14.92 24.65
C ALA A 316 12.91 -15.01 26.18
N ASN A 317 12.38 -14.03 26.95
CA ASN A 317 12.41 -14.04 28.41
C ASN A 317 11.38 -15.00 29.02
N GLU A 318 10.15 -15.02 28.51
CA GLU A 318 9.09 -15.94 28.96
C GLU A 318 9.47 -17.40 28.72
N ASN A 319 10.02 -17.72 27.54
CA ASN A 319 10.47 -19.06 27.22
C ASN A 319 11.69 -19.48 28.08
N ARG A 320 12.53 -18.52 28.50
CA ARG A 320 13.64 -18.79 29.44
C ARG A 320 13.15 -19.15 30.84
N ASN A 321 12.00 -18.60 31.25
CA ASN A 321 11.34 -18.92 32.51
C ASN A 321 10.51 -20.22 32.41
N ALA A 322 9.95 -20.53 31.23
CA ALA A 322 9.17 -21.74 30.96
C ALA A 322 10.02 -23.01 30.77
N ILE A 323 11.33 -22.90 30.51
CA ILE A 323 12.23 -24.07 30.45
C ILE A 323 12.36 -24.80 31.80
N ASN A 324 11.82 -24.26 32.90
CA ASN A 324 11.67 -24.98 34.17
C ASN A 324 10.36 -25.77 34.30
N GLU A 325 9.38 -25.64 33.39
CA GLU A 325 8.20 -26.50 33.36
C GLU A 325 8.34 -27.55 32.25
N SER A 326 8.86 -28.70 32.66
CA SER A 326 8.76 -29.94 31.92
C SER A 326 7.30 -30.29 31.60
N LEU A 327 7.06 -30.69 30.34
CA LEU A 327 5.84 -31.32 29.80
C LEU A 327 4.67 -30.36 29.51
N LEU A 328 3.88 -30.74 28.48
CA LEU A 328 2.72 -30.08 27.84
C LEU A 328 3.14 -29.22 26.62
N ASP A 329 2.84 -29.52 25.36
CA ASP A 329 1.70 -30.23 24.79
C ASP A 329 2.06 -30.88 23.45
N ASN A 330 1.48 -32.06 23.25
CA ASN A 330 1.71 -33.01 22.19
C ASN A 330 0.58 -32.81 21.16
N GLY A 331 0.89 -32.32 19.95
CA GLY A 331 0.04 -32.60 18.78
C GLY A 331 -0.92 -31.54 18.24
N ASN A 332 -0.82 -30.25 18.61
CA ASN A 332 -1.51 -29.19 17.84
C ASN A 332 -0.63 -27.95 17.66
N GLY A 333 -0.10 -27.79 16.44
CA GLY A 333 0.96 -26.85 16.07
C GLY A 333 0.56 -25.37 16.09
N ASN A 334 0.41 -24.80 17.28
CA ASN A 334 0.54 -23.35 17.47
C ASN A 334 2.02 -22.99 17.50
N VAL A 335 2.70 -23.07 16.35
CA VAL A 335 4.00 -22.44 16.16
C VAL A 335 3.76 -20.93 16.22
N SER A 336 4.18 -20.30 17.31
CA SER A 336 4.12 -18.84 17.46
C SER A 336 4.71 -18.17 16.24
N VAL A 337 3.97 -17.22 15.65
CA VAL A 337 4.38 -16.51 14.44
C VAL A 337 5.63 -15.62 14.68
N LEU A 338 6.07 -15.52 15.93
CA LEU A 338 7.26 -14.82 16.40
C LEU A 338 8.52 -15.69 16.43
N ASN A 339 8.44 -16.97 16.05
CA ASN A 339 9.59 -17.87 16.03
C ASN A 339 10.42 -17.67 14.74
N ALA A 340 11.09 -16.53 14.56
CA ALA A 340 12.22 -16.48 13.63
C ALA A 340 13.48 -17.02 14.32
N SER A 341 14.27 -17.77 13.56
CA SER A 341 15.55 -18.29 14.02
C SER A 341 16.54 -17.16 14.33
N GLN A 342 17.51 -17.45 15.19
CA GLN A 342 18.59 -16.51 15.51
C GLN A 342 19.35 -16.08 14.24
N ASP A 343 19.53 -17.00 13.29
CA ASP A 343 20.17 -16.72 12.01
C ASP A 343 19.35 -15.75 11.14
N GLU A 344 18.02 -15.87 11.13
CA GLU A 344 17.14 -14.93 10.41
C GLU A 344 17.20 -13.52 11.01
N ILE A 345 17.28 -13.42 12.34
CA ILE A 345 17.45 -12.13 13.04
C ILE A 345 18.81 -11.51 12.68
N LEU A 346 19.88 -12.30 12.66
CA LEU A 346 21.22 -11.83 12.28
C LEU A 346 21.27 -11.39 10.81
N GLN A 347 20.67 -12.16 9.89
CA GLN A 347 20.57 -11.81 8.48
C GLN A 347 19.76 -10.53 8.28
N LEU A 348 18.63 -10.39 8.96
CA LEU A 348 17.81 -9.18 8.92
C LEU A 348 18.60 -7.97 9.46
N LYS A 349 19.35 -8.14 10.55
CA LYS A 349 20.22 -7.09 11.10
C LYS A 349 21.28 -6.65 10.09
N GLN A 350 21.98 -7.58 9.45
CA GLN A 350 22.97 -7.29 8.42
C GLN A 350 22.35 -6.60 7.19
N LEU A 351 21.17 -7.04 6.77
CA LEU A 351 20.42 -6.43 5.68
C LEU A 351 20.03 -4.98 6.00
N LEU A 352 19.56 -4.70 7.22
CA LEU A 352 19.18 -3.37 7.66
C LEU A 352 20.41 -2.45 7.75
N ILE A 353 21.53 -2.93 8.31
CA ILE A 353 22.78 -2.16 8.40
C ILE A 353 23.32 -1.82 7.02
N SER A 354 23.38 -2.80 6.10
CA SER A 354 23.88 -2.57 4.74
C SER A 354 22.99 -1.61 3.94
N THR A 355 21.67 -1.69 4.15
CA THR A 355 20.69 -0.81 3.51
C THR A 355 20.75 0.62 4.03
N PHE A 356 20.71 0.82 5.35
CA PHE A 356 20.67 2.15 5.98
C PHE A 356 22.07 2.73 6.23
N ASN A 357 22.92 2.62 5.21
CA ASN A 357 24.20 3.32 5.16
C ASN A 357 24.02 4.85 5.05
N GLU A 358 25.10 5.60 5.26
CA GLU A 358 25.07 7.07 5.29
C GLU A 358 24.58 7.69 3.97
N THR A 359 25.00 7.13 2.84
CA THR A 359 24.62 7.60 1.51
C THR A 359 23.12 7.46 1.28
N PHE A 360 22.57 6.27 1.52
CA PHE A 360 21.14 6.01 1.34
C PHE A 360 20.27 6.85 2.29
N CYS A 361 20.69 6.98 3.56
CA CYS A 361 19.96 7.81 4.53
C CYS A 361 19.90 9.28 4.08
N THR A 362 21.03 9.82 3.62
CA THR A 362 21.11 11.20 3.11
C THR A 362 20.23 11.38 1.88
N GLN A 363 20.30 10.45 0.92
CA GLN A 363 19.46 10.48 -0.28
C GLN A 363 17.97 10.46 0.05
N LEU A 364 17.54 9.59 0.97
CA LEU A 364 16.16 9.47 1.40
C LEU A 364 15.67 10.77 2.06
N ILE A 365 16.45 11.33 2.98
CA ILE A 365 16.10 12.57 3.69
C ILE A 365 15.96 13.72 2.69
N THR A 366 16.96 13.94 1.83
CA THR A 366 16.93 15.02 0.83
C THR A 366 15.75 14.87 -0.13
N ALA A 367 15.48 13.66 -0.64
CA ALA A 367 14.34 13.41 -1.51
C ALA A 367 13.00 13.74 -0.84
N SER A 368 12.87 13.42 0.45
CA SER A 368 11.68 13.69 1.24
C SER A 368 11.51 15.19 1.52
N GLU A 369 12.59 15.90 1.85
CA GLU A 369 12.52 17.34 2.17
C GLU A 369 12.20 18.21 0.96
N ASP A 370 12.60 17.79 -0.24
CA ASP A 370 12.29 18.47 -1.51
C ASP A 370 10.77 18.45 -1.82
N TYR A 371 10.04 17.42 -1.37
CA TYR A 371 8.65 17.16 -1.81
C TYR A 371 7.60 17.09 -0.69
N ALA A 372 7.97 16.70 0.53
CA ALA A 372 7.08 16.52 1.68
C ALA A 372 7.32 17.58 2.78
N THR A 373 7.09 18.86 2.46
CA THR A 373 7.36 19.99 3.37
C THR A 373 6.60 19.94 4.70
N LYS A 374 5.42 19.30 4.74
CA LYS A 374 4.60 19.14 5.94
C LYS A 374 5.21 18.19 6.98
N CYS A 375 6.12 17.31 6.57
CA CYS A 375 6.70 16.25 7.42
C CYS A 375 8.22 16.39 7.55
N ARG A 376 8.76 17.61 7.40
CA ARG A 376 10.21 17.87 7.51
C ARG A 376 10.75 17.31 8.83
N GLY A 377 11.78 16.47 8.73
CA GLY A 377 12.40 15.81 9.90
C GLY A 377 11.71 14.53 10.40
N PHE A 378 10.51 14.18 9.90
CA PHE A 378 9.82 12.94 10.27
C PHE A 378 10.63 11.71 9.86
N ASN A 379 11.06 11.63 8.59
CA ASN A 379 11.84 10.50 8.09
C ASN A 379 13.22 10.39 8.77
N ALA A 380 13.85 11.52 9.09
CA ALA A 380 15.09 11.53 9.87
C ALA A 380 14.88 10.95 11.28
N SER A 381 13.77 11.31 11.93
CA SER A 381 13.39 10.77 13.25
C SER A 381 13.08 9.28 13.18
N LEU A 382 12.39 8.83 12.13
CA LEU A 382 12.03 7.44 11.91
C LEU A 382 13.27 6.58 11.63
N LEU A 383 14.20 7.07 10.80
CA LEU A 383 15.50 6.43 10.57
C LEU A 383 16.29 6.27 11.88
N ARG A 384 16.28 7.29 12.75
CA ARG A 384 16.92 7.19 14.07
C ARG A 384 16.29 6.09 14.92
N ARG A 385 14.96 5.96 14.91
CA ARG A 385 14.25 4.88 15.62
C ARG A 385 14.60 3.50 15.06
N ILE A 386 14.58 3.32 13.74
CA ILE A 386 14.96 2.05 13.08
C ILE A 386 16.41 1.69 13.43
N LYS A 387 17.35 2.63 13.34
CA LYS A 387 18.76 2.39 13.71
C LYS A 387 18.91 1.99 15.18
N ALA A 388 18.16 2.63 16.08
CA ALA A 388 18.15 2.26 17.49
C ALA A 388 17.61 0.83 17.70
N LEU A 389 16.49 0.48 17.06
CA LEU A 389 15.92 -0.87 17.11
C LEU A 389 16.94 -1.92 16.63
N VAL A 390 17.65 -1.65 15.54
CA VAL A 390 18.69 -2.54 14.99
C VAL A 390 19.91 -2.65 15.92
N GLN A 391 20.31 -1.55 16.55
CA GLN A 391 21.44 -1.52 17.50
C GLN A 391 21.16 -2.35 18.75
N PHE A 392 19.96 -2.20 19.31
CA PHE A 392 19.54 -2.85 20.56
C PHE A 392 18.78 -4.16 20.36
N ALA A 393 18.67 -4.66 19.12
CA ALA A 393 18.07 -5.96 18.83
C ALA A 393 18.78 -7.06 19.64
N PRO A 394 18.04 -7.92 20.37
CA PRO A 394 18.61 -8.94 21.23
C PRO A 394 19.46 -9.90 20.39
N VAL A 395 20.75 -9.96 20.68
CA VAL A 395 21.59 -11.08 20.28
C VAL A 395 21.57 -11.99 21.50
N THR A 396 20.89 -13.14 21.45
CA THR A 396 21.01 -14.12 22.53
C THR A 396 22.43 -14.67 22.51
N ALA A 397 23.34 -13.99 23.21
CA ALA A 397 24.60 -14.58 23.61
C ALA A 397 24.26 -15.66 24.64
N ASN A 398 24.61 -16.91 24.32
CA ASN A 398 25.14 -17.83 25.32
C ASN A 398 25.92 -18.93 24.61
N GLY A 399 27.17 -18.55 24.30
CA GLY A 399 28.30 -19.45 24.14
C GLY A 399 29.48 -18.97 24.99
N ASP A 400 29.24 -18.32 26.13
CA ASP A 400 30.29 -17.95 27.09
C ASP A 400 30.25 -18.90 28.29
N ASN A 401 30.71 -20.13 28.07
CA ASN A 401 31.32 -20.92 29.13
C ASN A 401 32.78 -20.47 29.27
N SER A 402 33.01 -19.39 30.01
CA SER A 402 34.32 -19.16 30.62
C SER A 402 34.11 -18.62 32.03
N THR A 403 34.07 -19.57 32.96
CA THR A 403 34.72 -19.48 34.28
C THR A 403 35.15 -18.09 34.72
N PHE A 404 34.42 -17.52 35.69
CA PHE A 404 35.06 -16.80 36.78
C PHE A 404 34.46 -17.27 38.10
N ILE A 405 35.24 -18.16 38.73
CA ILE A 405 35.20 -18.42 40.16
C ILE A 405 35.72 -17.17 40.87
N SER A 406 34.97 -16.70 41.86
CA SER A 406 35.48 -16.20 43.14
C SER A 406 34.38 -16.37 44.17
#